data_AF-A0A920QG68-F1
#
_entry.id   AF-A0A920QG68-F1
#
_cell.length_a   1.000
_cell.length_b   1.000
_cell.length_c   1.000
_cell.angle_alpha   90.00
_cell.angle_beta   90.00
_cell.angle_gamma   90.00
#
_symmetry.space_group_name_H-M   'P 1'
#
loop_
_entity.id
_entity.type
_entity.pdbx_description
1 polymer ?
#
loop_
_entity_poly.entity_id
_entity_poly.type
_entity_poly.pdbx_seq_one_letter_code
_entity_poly.pdbx_strand_id
1 'polypeptide(L)'
;MILTFLPGTLTRFVIEGYREKCLTKTVIGPKAKRPLELDIPIYITGMSFGALSYEAKTALARGATMAGTATCSGEGGMIPDERRYSSKWLYQCIQFTLRLQSSSPASC
;
A
#
# COMPACT_ATOMS: atom_id res chain seq x y z
N MET A 1 3.60 2.76 -30.48
CA MET A 1 2.36 3.19 -29.78
C MET A 1 2.78 4.14 -28.67
N ILE A 2 2.30 5.39 -28.67
CA ILE A 2 2.67 6.43 -27.69
C ILE A 2 1.43 6.72 -26.84
N LEU A 3 1.59 6.70 -25.51
CA LEU A 3 0.56 7.19 -24.59
C LEU A 3 0.58 8.72 -24.62
N THR A 4 -0.50 9.33 -25.10
CA THR A 4 -0.66 10.79 -25.16
C THR A 4 -1.78 11.20 -24.22
N PHE A 5 -1.52 12.17 -23.35
CA PHE A 5 -2.53 12.78 -22.48
C PHE A 5 -3.16 14.00 -23.17
N LEU A 6 -4.48 14.08 -23.19
CA LEU A 6 -5.21 15.27 -23.62
C LEU A 6 -5.59 16.09 -22.37
N PRO A 7 -5.14 17.35 -22.24
CA PRO A 7 -5.48 18.17 -21.08
C PRO A 7 -6.98 18.54 -21.10
N GLY A 8 -7.63 18.45 -19.94
CA GLY A 8 -9.06 18.76 -19.76
C GLY A 8 -9.40 20.24 -19.63
N THR A 9 -8.55 21.14 -20.11
CA THR A 9 -8.72 22.60 -19.93
C THR A 9 -9.98 23.17 -20.60
N LEU A 10 -10.54 22.45 -21.58
CA LEU A 10 -11.80 22.83 -22.23
C LEU A 10 -13.05 22.53 -21.39
N THR A 11 -12.98 21.60 -20.43
CA THR A 11 -14.13 21.21 -19.60
C THR A 11 -14.08 21.78 -18.18
N ARG A 12 -12.88 22.10 -17.66
CA ARG A 12 -12.70 22.71 -16.33
C ARG A 12 -11.44 23.58 -16.32
N PHE A 13 -11.48 24.67 -15.56
CA PHE A 13 -10.28 25.42 -15.22
C PHE A 13 -9.24 24.56 -14.49
N VAL A 14 -7.96 24.85 -14.73
CA VAL A 14 -6.85 24.16 -14.07
C VAL A 14 -6.91 24.47 -12.57
N ILE A 15 -6.52 23.49 -11.76
CA ILE A 15 -6.38 23.67 -10.30
C ILE A 15 -5.32 24.74 -10.05
N GLU A 16 -5.75 25.87 -9.50
CA GLU A 16 -4.84 26.89 -9.01
C GLU A 16 -4.39 26.53 -7.60
N GLY A 17 -3.09 26.26 -7.41
CA GLY A 17 -2.57 25.73 -6.15
C GLY A 17 -2.77 26.60 -4.91
N TYR A 18 -3.07 27.90 -5.06
CA TYR A 18 -3.43 28.79 -3.95
C TYR A 18 -4.94 28.82 -3.66
N ARG A 19 -5.76 28.42 -4.62
CA ARG A 19 -7.23 28.51 -4.57
C ARG A 19 -7.86 27.17 -4.22
N GLU A 20 -7.29 26.09 -4.73
CA GLU A 20 -7.83 24.73 -4.61
C GLU A 20 -6.68 23.73 -4.35
N LYS A 21 -6.90 22.77 -3.44
CA LYS A 21 -5.93 21.70 -3.18
C LYS A 21 -6.18 20.51 -4.11
N CYS A 22 -5.11 19.97 -4.69
CA CYS A 22 -5.17 18.69 -5.40
C CYS A 22 -5.31 17.55 -4.39
N LEU A 23 -6.50 16.94 -4.32
CA LEU A 23 -6.76 15.81 -3.42
C LEU A 23 -6.31 14.50 -4.08
N THR A 24 -5.36 13.82 -3.44
CA THR A 24 -4.83 12.52 -3.88
C THR A 24 -5.42 11.34 -3.11
N LYS A 25 -6.33 11.62 -2.17
CA LYS A 25 -6.96 10.60 -1.33
C LYS A 25 -7.64 9.56 -2.23
N THR A 26 -7.33 8.30 -1.98
CA THR A 26 -7.81 7.17 -2.77
C THR A 26 -8.53 6.20 -1.86
N VAL A 27 -9.76 5.82 -2.23
CA VAL A 27 -10.56 4.85 -1.50
C VAL A 27 -10.72 3.60 -2.37
N ILE A 28 -10.14 2.49 -1.93
CA ILE A 28 -10.26 1.20 -2.60
C ILE A 28 -11.43 0.44 -1.98
N GLY A 29 -12.35 0.00 -2.83
CA GLY A 29 -13.58 -0.70 -2.43
C GLY A 29 -14.58 0.21 -1.69
N PRO A 30 -15.07 1.31 -2.29
CA PRO A 30 -15.95 2.27 -1.61
C PRO A 30 -17.28 1.67 -1.13
N LYS A 31 -17.69 0.52 -1.67
CA LYS A 31 -18.90 -0.23 -1.25
C LYS A 31 -18.60 -1.41 -0.33
N ALA A 32 -17.33 -1.64 0.03
CA ALA A 32 -16.94 -2.72 0.92
C ALA A 32 -17.31 -2.39 2.37
N LYS A 33 -17.50 -3.41 3.21
CA LYS A 33 -17.75 -3.23 4.66
C LYS A 33 -16.61 -2.50 5.36
N ARG A 34 -15.38 -2.68 4.87
CA ARG A 34 -14.16 -2.04 5.38
C ARG A 34 -13.35 -1.53 4.18
N PRO A 35 -13.64 -0.31 3.68
CA PRO A 35 -12.88 0.26 2.57
C PRO A 35 -11.44 0.55 3.00
N LEU A 36 -10.51 0.45 2.06
CA LEU A 36 -9.12 0.84 2.29
C LEU A 36 -8.93 2.29 1.86
N GLU A 37 -8.74 3.18 2.83
CA GLU A 37 -8.47 4.60 2.59
C GLU A 37 -6.97 4.89 2.60
N LEU A 38 -6.46 5.51 1.54
CA LEU A 38 -5.07 5.92 1.38
C LEU A 38 -5.01 7.44 1.13
N ASP A 39 -4.02 8.12 1.69
CA ASP A 39 -3.87 9.58 1.47
C ASP A 39 -3.30 9.91 0.06
N ILE A 40 -2.63 8.93 -0.55
CA ILE A 40 -2.05 9.00 -1.90
C ILE A 40 -2.40 7.74 -2.72
N PRO A 41 -2.45 7.82 -4.06
CA PRO A 41 -2.78 6.70 -4.96
C PRO A 41 -1.60 5.75 -5.17
N ILE A 42 -0.73 5.58 -4.18
CA ILE A 42 0.50 4.77 -4.27
C ILE A 42 0.63 4.03 -2.96
N TYR A 43 0.89 2.72 -3.01
CA TYR A 43 1.23 1.91 -1.84
C TYR A 43 2.46 1.06 -2.15
N ILE A 44 3.13 0.55 -1.11
CA ILE A 44 4.33 -0.26 -1.27
C ILE A 44 3.91 -1.71 -1.52
N THR A 45 4.18 -2.20 -2.73
CA THR A 45 3.84 -3.57 -3.14
C THR A 45 4.70 -4.63 -2.44
N GLY A 46 4.26 -5.88 -2.54
CA GLY A 46 4.92 -7.02 -1.91
C GLY A 46 6.26 -7.35 -2.57
N MET A 47 7.33 -7.19 -1.81
CA MET A 47 8.67 -7.69 -2.14
C MET A 47 9.07 -8.74 -1.10
N SER A 48 9.74 -9.81 -1.52
CA SER A 48 10.05 -10.94 -0.65
C SER A 48 11.11 -10.60 0.41
N PHE A 49 10.98 -11.20 1.60
CA PHE A 49 12.05 -11.23 2.59
C PHE A 49 13.19 -12.10 2.05
N GLY A 50 14.38 -11.51 1.88
CA GLY A 50 15.48 -12.10 1.13
C GLY A 50 15.85 -11.32 -0.13
N ALA A 51 14.89 -10.63 -0.76
CA ALA A 51 15.17 -9.60 -1.77
C ALA A 51 15.46 -8.24 -1.10
N LEU A 52 14.83 -8.00 0.06
CA LEU A 52 15.08 -6.84 0.92
C LEU A 52 15.57 -7.29 2.29
N SER A 53 16.39 -6.46 2.93
CA SER A 53 16.81 -6.65 4.31
C SER A 53 15.66 -6.39 5.29
N TYR A 54 15.81 -6.87 6.52
CA TYR A 54 14.87 -6.64 7.61
C TYR A 54 14.66 -5.15 7.89
N GLU A 55 15.76 -4.40 7.92
CA GLU A 55 15.78 -2.96 8.17
C GLU A 55 15.08 -2.21 7.05
N ALA A 56 15.30 -2.63 5.79
CA ALA A 56 14.63 -2.04 4.64
C ALA A 56 13.11 -2.23 4.72
N LYS A 57 12.63 -3.44 5.02
CA LYS A 57 11.19 -3.71 5.22
C LYS A 57 10.60 -2.88 6.36
N THR A 58 11.30 -2.79 7.48
CA THR A 58 10.89 -1.99 8.64
C THR A 58 10.85 -0.49 8.31
N ALA A 59 11.84 0.02 7.57
CA ALA A 59 11.88 1.41 7.12
C ALA A 59 10.73 1.73 6.16
N LEU A 60 10.43 0.83 5.22
CA LEU A 60 9.30 0.95 4.30
C LEU A 60 7.95 0.96 5.04
N ALA A 61 7.78 0.12 6.05
CA ALA A 61 6.60 0.12 6.91
C ALA A 61 6.38 1.46 7.61
N ARG A 62 7.43 2.02 8.21
CA ARG A 62 7.39 3.34 8.85
C ARG A 62 7.09 4.44 7.84
N GLY A 63 7.80 4.44 6.71
CA GLY A 63 7.64 5.43 5.64
C GLY A 63 6.24 5.44 5.04
N ALA A 64 5.66 4.26 4.80
CA ALA A 64 4.29 4.15 4.31
C ALA A 64 3.26 4.69 5.30
N THR A 65 3.42 4.39 6.59
CA THR A 65 2.54 4.95 7.63
C THR A 65 2.66 6.48 7.67
N MET A 66 3.87 7.03 7.58
CA MET A 66 4.09 8.48 7.53
C MET A 66 3.48 9.11 6.28
N ALA A 67 3.52 8.42 5.14
CA ALA A 67 2.92 8.85 3.88
C ALA A 67 1.40 8.58 3.79
N GLY A 68 0.80 8.02 4.84
CA GLY A 68 -0.64 7.72 4.87
C GLY A 68 -1.07 6.56 3.97
N THR A 69 -0.13 5.73 3.54
CA THR A 69 -0.37 4.61 2.62
C THR A 69 -0.13 3.23 3.24
N ALA A 70 -0.37 2.18 2.45
CA ALA A 70 -0.25 0.80 2.85
C ALA A 70 1.08 0.16 2.44
N THR A 71 1.44 -0.90 3.15
CA THR A 71 2.54 -1.82 2.81
C THR A 71 2.03 -3.24 2.64
N CYS A 72 2.82 -4.10 2.01
CA CYS A 72 2.47 -5.48 1.74
C CYS A 72 3.59 -6.45 2.15
N SER A 73 3.20 -7.61 2.69
CA SER A 73 4.12 -8.64 3.17
C SER A 73 5.06 -9.19 2.09
N GLY A 74 4.61 -9.26 0.83
CA GLY A 74 5.31 -10.02 -0.19
C GLY A 74 5.31 -11.52 0.11
N GLU A 75 6.22 -12.25 -0.54
CA GLU A 75 6.40 -13.70 -0.36
C GLU A 75 7.11 -14.06 0.96
N GLY A 76 7.67 -13.07 1.67
CA GLY A 76 8.50 -13.27 2.86
C GLY A 76 7.75 -13.62 4.15
N GLY A 77 6.42 -13.74 4.10
CA GLY A 77 5.59 -13.95 5.27
C GLY A 77 5.46 -12.69 6.15
N MET A 78 5.05 -12.88 7.41
CA MET A 78 4.77 -11.78 8.33
C MET A 78 5.96 -11.50 9.24
N ILE A 79 6.62 -10.37 9.03
CA ILE A 79 7.67 -9.85 9.91
C ILE A 79 7.00 -9.04 11.05
N PRO A 80 7.27 -9.36 12.34
CA PRO A 80 6.62 -8.69 13.47
C PRO A 80 6.78 -7.16 13.47
N ASP A 81 7.99 -6.66 13.23
CA ASP A 81 8.25 -5.21 13.21
C ASP A 81 7.60 -4.52 12.01
N GLU A 82 7.64 -5.12 10.82
CA GLU A 82 6.95 -4.59 9.64
C GLU A 82 5.45 -4.41 9.93
N ARG A 83 4.82 -5.42 10.55
CA ARG A 83 3.40 -5.36 10.94
C ARG A 83 3.14 -4.30 12.01
N ARG A 84 4.05 -4.15 12.98
CA ARG A 84 3.93 -3.22 14.11
C ARG A 84 4.01 -1.76 13.67
N TYR A 85 4.89 -1.44 12.73
CA TYR A 85 5.06 -0.07 12.22
C TYR A 85 4.10 0.30 11.09
N SER A 86 3.39 -0.68 10.52
CA SER A 86 2.42 -0.46 9.45
C SER A 86 1.02 -0.20 10.00
N SER A 87 0.48 0.99 9.75
CA SER A 87 -0.91 1.34 10.05
C SER A 87 -1.91 0.55 9.18
N LYS A 88 -1.59 0.44 7.88
CA LYS A 88 -2.34 -0.31 6.87
C LYS A 88 -1.41 -1.34 6.26
N TRP A 89 -1.64 -2.62 6.56
CA TRP A 89 -0.76 -3.71 6.14
C TRP A 89 -1.56 -4.79 5.42
N LEU A 90 -1.09 -5.16 4.24
CA LEU A 90 -1.69 -6.17 3.38
C LEU A 90 -0.88 -7.46 3.44
N TYR A 91 -1.55 -8.57 3.68
CA TYR A 91 -0.93 -9.88 3.62
C TYR A 91 -1.09 -10.47 2.22
N GLN A 92 0.04 -10.79 1.58
CA GLN A 92 0.04 -11.45 0.28
C GLN A 92 0.01 -12.96 0.47
N CYS A 93 -1.14 -13.56 0.18
CA CYS A 93 -1.27 -15.01 0.08
C CYS A 93 -0.70 -15.48 -1.26
N ILE A 94 0.40 -16.23 -1.22
CA ILE A 94 0.94 -16.94 -2.38
C ILE A 94 0.52 -18.41 -2.34
N GLN A 95 0.31 -19.01 -3.52
CA GLN A 95 0.21 -20.46 -3.64
C GLN A 95 1.61 -21.06 -3.55
N PHE A 96 2.04 -21.38 -2.32
CA PHE A 96 3.08 -22.37 -2.11
C PHE A 96 2.38 -23.68 -1.74
N THR A 97 2.79 -24.81 -2.31
CA THR A 97 2.32 -26.13 -1.89
C THR A 97 2.31 -26.19 -0.36
N LEU A 98 1.11 -26.29 0.23
CA LEU A 98 0.85 -26.15 1.66
C LEU A 98 1.61 -27.22 2.47
N ARG A 99 2.86 -26.95 2.82
CA ARG A 99 3.37 -27.33 4.15
C ARG A 99 3.21 -26.11 5.03
N LEU A 100 2.10 -26.12 5.77
CA LEU A 100 1.86 -25.24 6.90
C LEU A 100 3.12 -25.13 7.76
N GLN A 101 3.85 -24.02 7.67
CA GLN A 101 4.62 -23.53 8.82
C GLN A 101 3.63 -22.86 9.78
N SER A 102 2.75 -23.69 10.34
CA SER A 102 1.95 -23.35 11.50
C SER A 102 2.88 -23.34 12.71
N SER A 103 3.58 -22.23 12.93
CA SER A 103 4.18 -21.92 14.22
C SER A 103 3.94 -20.47 14.60
N SER A 104 2.66 -20.10 14.77
CA SER A 104 2.14 -19.33 15.91
C SER A 104 0.66 -18.95 15.66
N PRO A 105 -0.26 -19.17 16.61
CA PRO A 105 -1.66 -18.81 16.45
C PRO A 105 -1.82 -17.30 16.70
N ALA A 106 -1.83 -16.51 15.63
CA ALA A 106 -2.38 -15.16 15.70
C ALA A 106 -3.87 -15.24 15.34
N SER A 107 -4.69 -15.18 16.39
CA SER A 107 -6.15 -15.06 16.38
C SER A 107 -6.66 -14.07 15.31
N CYS A 108 -7.48 -14.58 14.39
CA CYS A 108 -8.44 -13.78 13.64
C CYS A 108 -9.50 -13.19 14.59
#